data_AF-A0A7K2VIW2-F1
#
_entry.id   AF-A0A7K2VIW2-F1
#
_cell.length_a   1.000
_cell.length_b   1.000
_cell.length_c   1.000
_cell.angle_alpha   90.00
_cell.angle_beta   90.00
_cell.angle_gamma   90.00
#
_symmetry.space_group_name_H-M   'P 1'
#
loop_
_entity.id
_entity.type
_entity.pdbx_description
1 polymer ?
#
loop_
_entity_poly.entity_id
_entity_poly.type
_entity_poly.pdbx_seq_one_letter_code
_entity_poly.pdbx_strand_id
1 'polypeptide(L)'
;MNIRSLTRGDGVVIGAALLLLIASFFDNFSYDDLPGDVDMPNLWESGPVLLSVVLAGLIAAGLVVAARALPQPRKVAGLELGAVGAAFAVFAAWSALGNVIDPVGGLDNITAASKSPSAGTGLILALVATLILAGAAVATPLVPALQAPLIPAPKPAAPQPYGAQPPQGYGYPGAPAASFGGGQP
;
A
#
# COMPACT_ATOMS: atom_id res chain seq x y z
N MET A 1 3.56 -14.44 8.79
CA MET A 1 2.83 -13.55 7.86
C MET A 1 2.64 -14.29 6.54
N ASN A 2 1.46 -14.24 5.93
CA ASN A 2 1.19 -14.88 4.64
C ASN A 2 1.14 -13.81 3.55
N ILE A 3 2.17 -13.70 2.70
CA ILE A 3 2.27 -12.66 1.66
C ILE A 3 1.11 -12.76 0.64
N ARG A 4 0.47 -13.93 0.53
CA ARG A 4 -0.67 -14.17 -0.36
C ARG A 4 -1.97 -13.49 0.11
N SER A 5 -2.04 -13.01 1.34
CA SER A 5 -3.20 -12.26 1.82
C SER A 5 -3.19 -10.79 1.39
N LEU A 6 -2.07 -10.31 0.82
CA LEU A 6 -1.98 -8.96 0.29
C LEU A 6 -2.75 -8.81 -1.01
N THR A 7 -3.38 -7.66 -1.15
CA THR A 7 -4.21 -7.25 -2.28
C THR A 7 -3.50 -6.22 -3.15
N ARG A 8 -4.02 -5.95 -4.34
CA ARG A 8 -3.51 -4.87 -5.22
C ARG A 8 -3.54 -3.52 -4.51
N GLY A 9 -4.58 -3.26 -3.70
CA GLY A 9 -4.67 -2.07 -2.86
C GLY A 9 -3.52 -1.96 -1.86
N ASP A 10 -3.12 -3.06 -1.23
CA ASP A 10 -1.97 -3.09 -0.33
C ASP A 10 -0.65 -2.81 -1.07
N GLY A 11 -0.53 -3.27 -2.32
CA GLY A 11 0.58 -2.92 -3.19
C GLY A 11 0.69 -1.41 -3.45
N VAL A 12 -0.45 -0.73 -3.65
CA VAL A 12 -0.49 0.74 -3.80
C VAL A 12 -0.06 1.43 -2.49
N VAL A 13 -0.54 0.96 -1.34
CA VAL A 13 -0.15 1.50 -0.03
C VAL A 13 1.36 1.36 0.20
N ILE A 14 1.94 0.20 -0.11
CA ILE A 14 3.39 -0.05 0.01
C ILE A 14 4.17 0.85 -0.94
N GLY A 15 3.74 0.96 -2.20
CA GLY A 15 4.38 1.83 -3.19
C GLY A 15 4.34 3.30 -2.79
N ALA A 16 3.20 3.77 -2.27
CA ALA A 16 3.05 5.12 -1.76
C ALA A 16 3.93 5.38 -0.53
N ALA A 17 4.06 4.41 0.38
CA ALA A 17 4.95 4.50 1.53
C ALA A 17 6.43 4.59 1.10
N LEU A 18 6.83 3.82 0.09
CA LEU A 18 8.17 3.91 -0.48
C LEU A 18 8.41 5.27 -1.15
N LEU A 19 7.43 5.79 -1.89
CA LEU A 19 7.51 7.12 -2.48
C LEU A 19 7.64 8.20 -1.40
N LEU A 20 6.88 8.11 -0.31
CA LEU A 20 6.97 9.02 0.83
C LEU A 20 8.35 8.95 1.50
N LEU A 21 8.91 7.75 1.66
CA LEU A 21 10.25 7.58 2.19
C LEU A 21 11.30 8.23 1.29
N ILE A 22 11.21 8.05 -0.03
CA ILE A 22 12.12 8.72 -0.98
C ILE A 22 11.95 10.23 -0.89
N ALA A 23 10.71 10.72 -0.91
CA ALA A 23 10.39 12.15 -0.79
C ALA A 23 10.95 12.77 0.50
N SER A 24 11.05 12.00 1.59
CA SER A 24 11.55 12.50 2.86
C SER A 24 13.01 13.00 2.83
N PHE A 25 13.80 12.55 1.86
CA PHE A 25 15.19 12.97 1.68
C PHE A 25 15.35 14.22 0.80
N PHE A 26 14.26 14.74 0.23
CA PHE A 26 14.26 15.95 -0.59
C PHE A 26 13.84 17.17 0.23
N ASP A 27 14.08 18.35 -0.34
CA ASP A 27 13.86 19.66 0.28
C ASP A 27 12.42 19.86 0.77
N ASN A 28 12.30 20.37 2.00
CA ASN A 28 11.05 20.72 2.65
C ASN A 28 10.46 22.01 2.07
N PHE A 29 11.29 23.04 1.89
CA PHE A 29 10.89 24.31 1.25
C PHE A 29 11.97 24.77 0.28
N SER A 30 11.62 25.70 -0.61
CA SER A 30 12.52 26.31 -1.58
C SER A 30 12.37 27.82 -1.61
N TYR A 31 13.40 28.50 -2.10
CA TYR A 31 13.36 29.93 -2.42
C TYR A 31 13.80 30.13 -3.87
N ASP A 32 13.03 30.91 -4.63
CA ASP A 32 13.22 31.05 -6.08
C ASP A 32 14.51 31.80 -6.47
N ASP A 33 15.16 32.50 -5.54
CA ASP A 33 16.34 33.34 -5.81
C ASP A 33 17.61 32.90 -5.08
N LEU A 34 17.62 31.71 -4.50
CA LEU A 34 18.83 31.18 -3.88
C LEU A 34 19.75 30.54 -4.93
N PRO A 35 21.07 30.74 -4.82
CA PRO A 35 22.06 30.00 -5.60
C PRO A 35 21.83 28.48 -5.48
N GLY A 36 22.01 27.73 -6.58
CA GLY A 36 21.72 26.29 -6.63
C GLY A 36 22.61 25.39 -5.78
N ASP A 37 23.57 25.97 -5.06
CA ASP A 37 24.51 25.37 -4.12
C ASP A 37 24.11 25.54 -2.65
N VAL A 38 22.99 26.23 -2.36
CA VAL A 38 22.45 26.30 -1.01
C VAL A 38 21.64 25.04 -0.70
N ASP A 39 22.13 24.25 0.26
CA ASP A 39 21.46 23.04 0.74
C ASP A 39 20.19 23.42 1.53
N MET A 40 19.03 22.94 1.09
CA MET A 40 17.76 23.15 1.77
C MET A 40 17.48 22.02 2.76
N PRO A 41 16.83 22.29 3.89
CA PRO A 41 16.52 21.24 4.85
C PRO A 41 15.53 20.25 4.25
N ASN A 42 15.82 18.95 4.39
CA ASN A 42 14.89 17.89 4.01
C ASN A 42 13.77 17.70 5.04
N LEU A 43 12.82 16.80 4.78
CA LEU A 43 11.64 16.63 5.65
C LEU A 43 11.97 16.09 7.05
N TRP A 44 13.11 15.43 7.24
CA TRP A 44 13.54 14.95 8.57
C TRP A 44 13.99 16.09 9.48
N GLU A 45 14.39 17.22 8.90
CA GLU A 45 14.91 18.37 9.62
C GLU A 45 13.79 19.28 10.13
N SER A 46 12.56 19.07 9.69
CA SER A 46 11.36 19.70 10.24
C SER A 46 10.64 18.75 11.19
N GLY A 47 10.79 18.96 12.50
CA GLY A 47 10.12 18.15 13.53
C GLY A 47 8.61 17.98 13.31
N PRO A 48 7.84 19.05 13.02
CA PRO A 48 6.42 18.94 12.70
C PRO A 48 6.14 18.08 11.47
N VAL A 49 6.89 18.24 10.37
CA VAL A 49 6.68 17.48 9.12
C VAL A 49 7.09 16.03 9.30
N LEU A 50 8.22 15.78 9.96
CA LEU A 50 8.71 14.45 10.30
C LEU A 50 7.63 13.66 11.06
N LEU A 51 7.09 14.22 12.14
CA LEU A 51 6.11 13.52 12.97
C LEU A 51 4.75 13.39 12.28
N SER A 52 4.25 14.48 11.70
CA SER A 52 2.86 14.54 11.21
C SER A 52 2.65 14.01 9.80
N VAL A 53 3.69 14.00 8.95
CA VAL A 53 3.61 13.57 7.56
C VAL A 53 4.40 12.27 7.37
N VAL A 54 5.71 12.30 7.61
CA VAL A 54 6.60 11.18 7.27
C VAL A 54 6.32 9.97 8.16
N LEU A 55 6.45 10.12 9.48
CA LEU A 55 6.23 9.02 10.41
C LEU A 55 4.77 8.60 10.46
N ALA A 56 3.83 9.54 10.46
CA ALA A 56 2.41 9.22 10.41
C ALA A 56 2.05 8.39 9.16
N GLY A 57 2.56 8.78 7.98
CA GLY A 57 2.31 8.05 6.73
C GLY A 57 2.99 6.68 6.69
N LEU A 58 4.22 6.54 7.19
CA LEU A 58 4.91 5.25 7.26
C LEU A 58 4.24 4.30 8.28
N ILE A 59 3.82 4.83 9.43
CA ILE A 59 3.06 4.08 10.43
C ILE A 59 1.70 3.66 9.86
N ALA A 60 1.01 4.55 9.15
CA ALA A 60 -0.23 4.23 8.47
C ALA A 60 -0.08 3.02 7.53
N ALA A 61 0.93 3.06 6.65
CA ALA A 61 1.23 1.95 5.76
C ALA A 61 1.49 0.65 6.51
N GLY A 62 2.33 0.72 7.55
CA GLY A 62 2.66 -0.43 8.39
C GLY A 62 1.42 -1.04 9.04
N LEU A 63 0.52 -0.21 9.59
CA LEU A 63 -0.72 -0.66 10.23
C LEU A 63 -1.71 -1.27 9.23
N VAL A 64 -1.91 -0.63 8.08
CA VAL A 64 -2.81 -1.14 7.01
C VAL A 64 -2.33 -2.48 6.49
N VAL A 65 -1.04 -2.59 6.15
CA VAL A 65 -0.45 -3.82 5.62
C VAL A 65 -0.40 -4.91 6.69
N ALA A 66 -0.06 -4.57 7.93
CA ALA A 66 -0.07 -5.53 9.04
C ALA A 66 -1.48 -6.09 9.27
N ALA A 67 -2.51 -5.25 9.27
CA ALA A 67 -3.90 -5.68 9.45
C ALA A 67 -4.33 -6.75 8.42
N ARG A 68 -3.78 -6.69 7.21
CA ARG A 68 -4.03 -7.67 6.12
C ARG A 68 -3.13 -8.89 6.15
N ALA A 69 -1.88 -8.74 6.61
CA ALA A 69 -0.91 -9.83 6.70
C ALA A 69 -1.17 -10.78 7.89
N LEU A 70 -2.02 -10.36 8.82
CA LEU A 70 -2.44 -11.10 10.00
C LEU A 70 -3.62 -12.05 9.69
N PRO A 71 -3.63 -13.29 10.21
CA PRO A 71 -4.69 -14.27 9.92
C PRO A 71 -6.08 -13.89 10.44
N GLN A 72 -6.13 -13.01 11.45
CA GLN A 72 -7.35 -12.49 12.03
C GLN A 72 -7.17 -10.97 12.24
N PRO A 73 -8.23 -10.17 12.03
CA PRO A 73 -8.19 -8.75 12.34
C PRO A 73 -7.87 -8.59 13.82
N ARG A 74 -6.70 -8.03 14.12
CA ARG A 74 -6.27 -7.78 15.49
C ARG A 74 -6.72 -6.40 15.92
N LYS A 75 -7.33 -6.34 17.09
CA LYS A 75 -7.53 -5.11 17.83
C LYS A 75 -6.36 -4.89 18.77
N VAL A 76 -5.83 -3.67 18.83
CA VAL A 76 -4.84 -3.25 19.84
C VAL A 76 -5.49 -2.17 20.68
N ALA A 77 -5.56 -2.39 22.00
CA ALA A 77 -6.28 -1.53 22.93
C ALA A 77 -7.75 -1.23 22.51
N GLY A 78 -8.40 -2.20 21.86
CA GLY A 78 -9.77 -2.06 21.35
C GLY A 78 -9.89 -1.41 19.96
N LEU A 79 -8.80 -0.89 19.39
CA LEU A 79 -8.78 -0.25 18.08
C LEU A 79 -8.41 -1.23 16.96
N GLU A 80 -9.18 -1.19 15.88
CA GLU A 80 -8.91 -1.97 14.66
C GLU A 80 -7.71 -1.38 13.90
N LEU A 81 -6.67 -2.20 13.68
CA LEU A 81 -5.42 -1.75 13.04
C LEU A 81 -5.64 -1.12 11.67
N GLY A 82 -6.53 -1.70 10.86
CA GLY A 82 -6.83 -1.18 9.52
C GLY A 82 -7.49 0.20 9.57
N ALA A 83 -8.41 0.41 10.50
CA ALA A 83 -9.10 1.70 10.66
C ALA A 83 -8.15 2.78 11.21
N VAL A 84 -7.32 2.44 12.20
CA VAL A 84 -6.29 3.35 12.72
C VAL A 84 -5.28 3.70 11.63
N GLY A 85 -4.81 2.71 10.88
CA GLY A 85 -3.91 2.95 9.74
C GLY A 85 -4.51 3.89 8.70
N ALA A 86 -5.78 3.69 8.32
CA ALA A 86 -6.47 4.60 7.41
C ALA A 86 -6.63 6.01 7.98
N ALA A 87 -6.91 6.15 9.28
CA ALA A 87 -7.00 7.45 9.94
C ALA A 87 -5.64 8.17 9.94
N PHE A 88 -4.54 7.48 10.24
CA PHE A 88 -3.18 8.03 10.15
C PHE A 88 -2.81 8.40 8.70
N ALA A 89 -3.26 7.64 7.70
CA ALA A 89 -3.05 7.95 6.30
C ALA A 89 -3.71 9.28 5.90
N VAL A 90 -4.98 9.45 6.28
CA VAL A 90 -5.74 10.69 6.04
C VAL A 90 -5.14 11.85 6.81
N PHE A 91 -4.73 11.62 8.06
CA PHE A 91 -4.05 12.62 8.88
C PHE A 91 -2.74 13.09 8.23
N ALA A 92 -1.90 12.16 7.75
CA ALA A 92 -0.66 12.50 7.08
C ALA A 92 -0.89 13.32 5.80
N ALA A 93 -1.92 12.98 5.01
CA ALA A 93 -2.30 13.74 3.82
C ALA A 93 -2.80 15.15 4.17
N TRP A 94 -3.61 15.27 5.23
CA TRP A 94 -4.09 16.55 5.74
C TRP A 94 -2.94 17.42 6.24
N SER A 95 -2.01 16.85 6.98
CA SER A 95 -0.80 17.53 7.46
C SER A 95 0.11 17.95 6.30
N ALA A 96 0.30 17.10 5.29
CA ALA A 96 1.08 17.44 4.11
C ALA A 96 0.46 18.62 3.35
N LEU A 97 -0.87 18.63 3.21
CA LEU A 97 -1.59 19.74 2.58
C LEU A 97 -1.34 21.07 3.32
N GLY A 98 -1.43 21.06 4.65
CA GLY A 98 -1.14 22.24 5.47
C GLY A 98 0.29 22.76 5.27
N ASN A 99 1.28 21.87 5.26
CA ASN A 99 2.69 22.24 5.06
C ASN A 99 2.99 22.68 3.62
N VAL A 100 2.25 22.21 2.61
CA VAL A 100 2.40 22.73 1.24
C VAL A 100 1.84 24.15 1.11
N ILE A 101 0.75 24.46 1.82
CA ILE A 101 0.15 25.80 1.82
C ILE A 101 1.03 26.80 2.58
N ASP A 102 1.59 26.37 3.71
CA ASP A 102 2.42 27.20 4.57
C ASP A 102 3.70 26.44 5.02
N PRO A 103 4.74 26.38 4.16
CA PRO A 103 5.93 25.54 4.37
C PRO A 103 6.81 25.96 5.55
N VAL A 104 6.72 27.22 5.96
CA VAL A 104 7.50 27.79 7.08
C VAL A 104 6.63 28.23 8.25
N GLY A 105 5.32 28.01 8.17
CA GLY A 105 4.38 28.32 9.23
C GLY A 105 4.29 29.82 9.50
N GLY A 106 4.06 30.15 10.77
CA GLY A 106 3.83 31.51 11.21
C GLY A 106 5.00 32.50 11.04
N LEU A 107 6.17 32.07 10.55
CA LEU A 107 7.32 32.94 10.27
C LEU A 107 6.98 34.05 9.25
N ASP A 108 6.04 33.79 8.35
CA ASP A 108 5.49 34.77 7.41
C ASP A 108 4.80 35.97 8.10
N ASN A 109 4.41 35.82 9.37
CA ASN A 109 3.82 36.90 10.16
C ASN A 109 4.88 37.81 10.83
N ILE A 110 6.15 37.39 10.85
CA ILE A 110 7.23 38.10 11.57
C ILE A 110 8.09 38.92 10.61
N THR A 111 8.21 38.51 9.34
CA THR A 111 9.04 39.20 8.35
C THR A 111 8.17 39.99 7.37
N ALA A 112 8.32 41.32 7.35
CA ALA A 112 7.67 42.19 6.37
C ALA A 112 8.32 42.11 4.96
N ALA A 113 9.14 41.09 4.70
CA ALA A 113 10.03 41.00 3.55
C ALA A 113 9.53 39.98 2.52
N SER A 114 8.77 40.50 1.56
CA SER A 114 8.67 40.22 0.11
C SER A 114 8.99 38.86 -0.55
N LYS A 115 9.42 37.78 0.13
CA LYS A 115 9.59 36.44 -0.47
C LYS A 115 9.27 35.33 0.53
N SER A 116 8.00 34.94 0.57
CA SER A 116 7.58 33.72 1.27
C SER A 116 8.19 32.49 0.59
N PRO A 117 8.67 31.51 1.36
CA PRO A 117 9.21 30.26 0.83
C PRO A 117 8.13 29.47 0.08
N SER A 118 8.50 28.82 -1.01
CA SER A 118 7.64 27.90 -1.75
C SER A 118 7.80 26.47 -1.21
N ALA A 119 6.80 25.62 -1.47
CA ALA A 119 6.86 24.21 -1.09
C ALA A 119 8.00 23.52 -1.85
N GLY A 120 8.89 22.87 -1.11
CA GLY A 120 10.01 22.15 -1.69
C GLY A 120 9.57 20.89 -2.42
N THR A 121 10.43 20.36 -3.27
CA THR A 121 10.13 19.16 -4.06
C THR A 121 9.77 17.97 -3.17
N GLY A 122 10.42 17.84 -2.00
CA GLY A 122 10.11 16.80 -1.03
C GLY A 122 8.69 16.91 -0.46
N LEU A 123 8.24 18.12 -0.10
CA LEU A 123 6.87 18.33 0.40
C LEU A 123 5.81 18.03 -0.67
N ILE A 124 6.05 18.44 -1.93
CA ILE A 124 5.12 18.16 -3.03
C ILE A 124 4.99 16.65 -3.26
N LEU A 125 6.12 15.94 -3.30
CA LEU A 125 6.12 14.48 -3.46
C LEU A 125 5.48 13.78 -2.24
N ALA A 126 5.72 14.28 -1.03
CA ALA A 126 5.10 13.76 0.18
C ALA A 126 3.57 13.96 0.17
N LEU A 127 3.07 15.10 -0.32
CA LEU A 127 1.64 15.33 -0.50
C LEU A 127 1.03 14.31 -1.47
N VAL A 128 1.64 14.11 -2.64
CA VAL A 128 1.15 13.13 -3.61
C VAL A 128 1.18 11.72 -3.02
N ALA A 129 2.28 11.34 -2.37
CA ALA A 129 2.44 10.03 -1.76
C ALA A 129 1.38 9.78 -0.68
N THR A 130 1.15 10.75 0.21
CA THR A 130 0.15 10.63 1.28
C THR A 130 -1.29 10.64 0.77
N LEU A 131 -1.59 11.38 -0.30
CA LEU A 131 -2.90 11.32 -0.96
C LEU A 131 -3.18 9.95 -1.59
N ILE A 132 -2.19 9.36 -2.28
CA ILE A 132 -2.30 8.01 -2.83
C ILE A 132 -2.46 6.99 -1.71
N LEU A 133 -1.67 7.11 -0.64
CA LEU A 133 -1.72 6.24 0.53
C LEU A 133 -3.08 6.30 1.23
N ALA A 134 -3.62 7.50 1.48
CA ALA A 134 -4.95 7.70 2.06
C ALA A 134 -6.06 7.18 1.15
N GLY A 135 -5.99 7.51 -0.15
CA GLY A 135 -6.94 7.04 -1.15
C GLY A 135 -6.97 5.51 -1.23
N ALA A 136 -5.81 4.86 -1.29
CA ALA A 136 -5.72 3.41 -1.32
C ALA A 136 -6.19 2.76 -0.01
N ALA A 137 -5.81 3.30 1.15
CA ALA A 137 -6.24 2.77 2.45
C ALA A 137 -7.77 2.79 2.61
N VAL A 138 -8.43 3.86 2.15
CA VAL A 138 -9.89 4.00 2.22
C VAL A 138 -10.60 3.23 1.10
N ALA A 139 -10.08 3.26 -0.13
CA ALA A 139 -10.75 2.66 -1.29
C ALA A 139 -10.60 1.13 -1.36
N THR A 140 -9.52 0.55 -0.83
CA THR A 140 -9.28 -0.91 -0.90
C THR A 140 -10.45 -1.75 -0.35
N PRO A 141 -11.05 -1.48 0.82
CA PRO A 141 -12.22 -2.23 1.28
C PRO A 141 -13.50 -1.95 0.48
N LEU A 142 -13.54 -0.91 -0.36
CA LEU A 142 -14.73 -0.47 -1.09
C LEU A 142 -14.73 -0.90 -2.56
N VAL A 143 -13.54 -1.06 -3.16
CA VAL A 143 -13.38 -1.28 -4.60
C VAL A 143 -12.94 -2.73 -4.87
N PRO A 144 -13.80 -3.58 -5.46
CA PRO A 144 -13.48 -4.99 -5.71
C PRO A 144 -12.20 -5.20 -6.54
N ALA A 145 -11.91 -4.30 -7.48
CA ALA A 145 -10.70 -4.35 -8.30
C ALA A 145 -9.39 -4.23 -7.46
N LEU A 146 -9.44 -3.51 -6.34
CA LEU A 146 -8.30 -3.34 -5.43
C LEU A 146 -8.15 -4.51 -4.47
N GLN A 147 -9.22 -5.27 -4.22
CA GLN A 147 -9.21 -6.44 -3.32
C GLN A 147 -8.61 -7.69 -3.97
N ALA A 148 -8.39 -7.68 -5.29
CA ALA A 148 -7.78 -8.79 -5.99
C ALA A 148 -6.40 -9.11 -5.37
N PRO A 149 -6.02 -10.40 -5.26
CA PRO A 149 -4.72 -10.80 -4.72
C PRO A 149 -3.58 -10.11 -5.46
N LEU A 150 -2.58 -9.64 -4.71
CA LEU A 150 -1.38 -9.02 -5.26
C LEU A 150 -0.55 -10.05 -6.03
N ILE A 151 -0.46 -11.27 -5.50
CA ILE A 151 0.20 -12.42 -6.14
C ILE A 151 -0.89 -13.38 -6.63
N PRO A 152 -1.01 -13.63 -7.95
CA PRO A 152 -1.99 -14.58 -8.49
C PRO A 152 -1.78 -15.98 -7.90
N ALA A 153 -2.89 -16.67 -7.61
CA ALA A 153 -2.81 -18.08 -7.26
C ALA A 153 -2.23 -18.89 -8.44
N PRO A 154 -1.44 -19.95 -8.18
CA PRO A 154 -1.04 -20.88 -9.22
C PRO A 154 -2.27 -21.35 -9.98
N LYS A 155 -2.26 -21.23 -11.32
CA LYS A 155 -3.36 -21.74 -12.14
C LYS A 155 -3.53 -23.24 -11.85
N PRO A 156 -4.77 -23.74 -11.72
CA PRO A 156 -5.01 -25.18 -11.69
C PRO A 156 -4.32 -25.80 -12.90
N ALA A 157 -3.59 -26.90 -12.67
CA ALA A 157 -3.08 -27.70 -13.79
C ALA A 157 -4.27 -27.99 -14.71
N ALA A 158 -4.13 -27.67 -16.00
CA ALA A 158 -5.19 -27.89 -16.96
C ALA A 158 -5.67 -29.34 -16.84
N PRO A 159 -6.99 -29.59 -16.79
CA PRO A 159 -7.51 -30.94 -16.86
C PRO A 159 -6.85 -31.63 -18.06
N GLN A 160 -6.12 -32.71 -17.81
CA GLN A 160 -5.54 -33.52 -18.88
C GLN A 160 -6.67 -33.86 -19.86
N PRO A 161 -6.53 -33.56 -21.16
CA PRO A 161 -7.58 -33.85 -22.12
C PRO A 161 -7.79 -35.36 -22.15
N TYR A 162 -8.98 -35.80 -21.75
CA TYR A 162 -9.55 -37.13 -21.99
C TYR A 162 -8.60 -38.34 -21.87
N GLY A 163 -8.71 -39.03 -20.73
CA GLY A 163 -8.60 -40.50 -20.64
C GLY A 163 -7.53 -41.17 -21.50
N ALA A 164 -6.28 -41.15 -21.05
CA ALA A 164 -5.38 -42.26 -21.37
C ALA A 164 -5.77 -43.46 -20.48
N GLN A 165 -6.91 -44.07 -20.76
CA GLN A 165 -7.13 -45.45 -20.34
C GLN A 165 -6.03 -46.27 -21.05
N PRO A 166 -5.18 -47.01 -20.31
CA PRO A 166 -4.14 -47.81 -20.93
C PRO A 166 -4.79 -48.76 -21.96
N PRO A 167 -4.15 -49.01 -23.12
CA PRO A 167 -4.70 -49.89 -24.14
C PRO A 167 -5.08 -51.22 -23.49
N GLN A 168 -6.39 -51.52 -23.46
CA GLN A 168 -6.91 -52.84 -23.14
C GLN A 168 -6.25 -53.80 -24.14
N GLY A 169 -5.28 -54.56 -23.61
CA GLY A 169 -4.50 -55.52 -24.37
C GLY A 169 -5.42 -56.56 -25.01
N TYR A 170 -5.01 -56.97 -26.22
CA TYR A 170 -5.61 -58.01 -27.03
C TYR A 170 -6.19 -59.17 -26.20
N GLY A 171 -7.49 -59.43 -26.40
CA GLY A 171 -8.24 -60.45 -25.70
C GLY A 171 -7.67 -61.86 -25.87
N TYR A 172 -7.73 -62.62 -24.77
CA TYR A 172 -7.70 -64.07 -24.81
C TYR A 172 -9.14 -64.56 -24.53
N PRO A 173 -9.78 -65.30 -25.46
CA PRO A 173 -11.10 -65.86 -25.22
C PRO A 173 -11.01 -66.93 -24.13
N GLY A 174 -11.59 -66.69 -22.96
CA GLY A 174 -11.75 -67.76 -21.96
C GLY A 174 -11.88 -67.36 -20.49
N ALA A 175 -11.74 -66.10 -20.09
CA ALA A 175 -11.89 -65.73 -18.68
C ALA A 175 -13.35 -65.35 -18.35
N PRO A 176 -14.00 -65.96 -17.34
CA PRO A 176 -15.37 -65.67 -16.97
C PRO A 176 -15.52 -64.21 -16.52
N ALA A 177 -16.49 -63.53 -17.13
CA ALA A 177 -16.92 -62.20 -16.77
C ALA A 177 -17.44 -62.17 -15.32
N ALA A 178 -16.80 -61.35 -14.48
CA ALA A 178 -17.39 -60.93 -13.21
C ALA A 178 -18.18 -59.63 -13.45
N SER A 179 -19.48 -59.77 -13.22
CA SER A 179 -20.55 -58.80 -13.38
C SER A 179 -20.39 -57.55 -12.51
N PHE A 180 -20.49 -56.39 -13.16
CA PHE A 180 -21.45 -55.30 -12.90
C PHE A 180 -22.07 -55.14 -11.49
N GLY A 181 -21.96 -53.92 -10.96
CA GLY A 181 -22.84 -53.32 -9.94
C GLY A 181 -22.23 -51.97 -9.50
N GLY A 182 -22.80 -50.80 -9.79
CA GLY A 182 -24.21 -50.43 -9.68
C GLY A 182 -24.33 -49.49 -8.46
N GLY A 183 -24.76 -48.25 -8.66
CA GLY A 183 -24.71 -47.19 -7.64
C GLY A 183 -25.76 -47.25 -6.52
N GLN A 184 -25.55 -46.33 -5.56
CA GLN A 184 -26.49 -45.69 -4.61
C GLN A 184 -27.10 -46.58 -3.50
N PRO A 185 -27.48 -46.06 -2.31
CA PRO A 185 -28.02 -44.72 -1.98
C PRO A 185 -27.13 -43.79 -1.14
#